data_AF-A0A371BIR0-F1
#
_entry.id   AF-A0A371BIR0-F1
#
_cell.length_a   1.000
_cell.length_b   1.000
_cell.length_c   1.000
_cell.angle_alpha   90.00
_cell.angle_beta   90.00
_cell.angle_gamma   90.00
#
_symmetry.space_group_name_H-M   'P 1'
#
loop_
_entity.id
_entity.type
_entity.pdbx_description
1 polymer ?
#
loop_
_entity_poly.entity_id
_entity_poly.type
_entity_poly.pdbx_seq_one_letter_code
_entity_poly.pdbx_strand_id
1 'polypeptide(L)'
;MNGFILLSILASLATAQTEPAAFAVPPPVEQYTADCARPVYASDQLVCSDAELRSLDDRLALLLKNKPMLAQRSGSDFYEAQPAWFKRRSMCAMQVEHRACLAAAYEERIRVIEVVGTNAPVQSRPKRCKLGKRPDAITLFKQRENEVFIASARNEILGVAQMPLNTTSWQPFLRYSTMRSSVLLSNISNSIGKCRAPN
;
A
#
# COMPACT_ATOMS: atom_id res chain seq x y z
N MET A 1 -64.39 -25.74 -48.87
CA MET A 1 -63.46 -24.64 -48.53
C MET A 1 -62.20 -25.28 -47.97
N ASN A 2 -61.20 -25.51 -48.81
CA ASN A 2 -59.92 -26.14 -48.45
C ASN A 2 -58.77 -25.19 -48.83
N GLY A 3 -57.77 -25.04 -47.97
CA GLY A 3 -56.51 -24.33 -48.23
C GLY A 3 -55.71 -24.15 -46.93
N PHE A 4 -54.96 -25.17 -46.50
CA PHE A 4 -53.50 -25.37 -46.67
C PHE A 4 -52.61 -24.41 -45.83
N ILE A 5 -52.00 -24.98 -44.77
CA ILE A 5 -50.98 -24.38 -43.91
C ILE A 5 -49.60 -24.81 -44.43
N LEU A 6 -48.69 -23.87 -44.67
CA LEU A 6 -47.30 -24.10 -45.05
C LEU A 6 -46.37 -23.91 -43.83
N LEU A 7 -45.72 -24.99 -43.39
CA LEU A 7 -44.60 -24.97 -42.44
C LEU A 7 -43.30 -24.68 -43.20
N SER A 8 -42.49 -23.73 -42.71
CA SER A 8 -41.11 -23.51 -43.17
C SER A 8 -40.13 -23.94 -42.07
N ILE A 9 -39.28 -24.92 -42.38
CA ILE A 9 -38.19 -25.40 -41.51
C ILE A 9 -36.90 -24.75 -42.01
N LEU A 10 -36.25 -23.94 -41.18
CA LEU A 10 -34.91 -23.40 -41.43
C LEU A 10 -33.87 -24.28 -40.72
N ALA A 11 -33.01 -24.94 -41.49
CA ALA A 11 -31.86 -25.68 -40.99
C ALA A 11 -30.66 -24.73 -40.82
N SER A 12 -30.22 -24.53 -39.58
CA SER A 12 -29.02 -23.73 -39.27
C SER A 12 -27.77 -24.62 -39.35
N LEU A 13 -26.86 -24.32 -40.28
CA LEU A 13 -25.52 -24.89 -40.30
C LEU A 13 -24.67 -24.21 -39.21
N ALA A 14 -24.26 -24.98 -38.21
CA ALA A 14 -23.29 -24.55 -37.20
C ALA A 14 -21.89 -24.56 -37.82
N THR A 15 -21.32 -23.37 -38.03
CA THR A 15 -19.89 -23.20 -38.37
C THR A 15 -19.08 -23.27 -37.08
N ALA A 16 -18.21 -24.28 -36.95
CA ALA A 16 -17.26 -24.38 -35.86
C ALA A 16 -16.21 -23.25 -36.00
N GLN A 17 -16.29 -22.23 -35.15
CA GLN A 17 -15.28 -21.18 -35.05
C GLN A 17 -14.09 -21.73 -34.26
N THR A 18 -12.93 -21.80 -34.90
CA THR A 18 -11.66 -22.10 -34.23
C THR A 18 -11.22 -20.86 -33.48
N GLU A 19 -11.34 -20.84 -32.16
CA GLU A 19 -10.85 -19.73 -31.33
C GLU A 19 -9.33 -19.62 -31.46
N PRO A 20 -8.77 -18.44 -31.78
CA PRO A 20 -7.34 -18.24 -31.77
C PRO A 20 -6.85 -18.37 -30.33
N ALA A 21 -5.81 -19.18 -30.14
CA ALA A 21 -5.15 -19.32 -28.84
C ALA A 21 -4.70 -17.94 -28.33
N ALA A 22 -5.23 -17.51 -27.20
CA ALA A 22 -4.84 -16.27 -26.56
C ALA A 22 -3.35 -16.33 -26.21
N PHE A 23 -2.54 -15.51 -26.88
CA PHE A 23 -1.15 -15.31 -26.49
C PHE A 23 -1.16 -14.66 -25.09
N ALA A 24 -0.68 -15.41 -24.10
CA ALA A 24 -0.56 -14.90 -22.74
C ALA A 24 0.37 -13.69 -22.76
N VAL A 25 -0.17 -12.50 -22.47
CA VAL A 25 0.62 -11.29 -22.29
C VAL A 25 1.59 -11.55 -21.13
N PRO A 26 2.91 -11.38 -21.32
CA PRO A 26 3.88 -11.61 -20.27
C PRO A 26 3.55 -10.73 -19.06
N PRO A 27 3.72 -11.23 -17.82
CA PRO A 27 3.45 -10.42 -16.64
C PRO A 27 4.30 -9.14 -16.71
N PRO A 28 3.73 -7.97 -16.35
CA PRO A 28 4.50 -6.75 -16.26
C PRO A 28 5.76 -6.95 -15.43
N VAL A 29 6.88 -6.38 -15.89
CA VAL A 29 8.13 -6.38 -15.13
C VAL A 29 7.87 -5.73 -13.77
N GLU A 30 8.46 -6.30 -12.72
CA GLU A 30 8.28 -5.76 -11.39
C GLU A 30 8.85 -4.34 -11.29
N GLN A 31 8.01 -3.39 -10.86
CA GLN A 31 8.33 -1.98 -10.72
C GLN A 31 8.25 -1.57 -9.26
N TYR A 32 9.18 -0.72 -8.83
CA TYR A 32 9.25 -0.20 -7.47
C TYR A 32 9.02 1.30 -7.38
N THR A 33 9.15 2.03 -8.49
CA THR A 33 8.93 3.46 -8.67
C THR A 33 8.33 3.71 -10.06
N ALA A 34 7.93 4.94 -10.37
CA ALA A 34 7.35 5.25 -11.68
C ALA A 34 8.39 5.06 -12.81
N ASP A 35 7.98 4.42 -13.93
CA ASP A 35 8.80 4.35 -15.15
C ASP A 35 8.41 5.49 -16.09
N CYS A 36 9.15 6.61 -16.03
CA CYS A 36 8.87 7.76 -16.89
C CYS A 36 9.34 7.61 -18.33
N ALA A 37 10.15 6.59 -18.64
CA ALA A 37 10.50 6.28 -20.03
C ALA A 37 9.37 5.48 -20.70
N ARG A 38 8.71 4.61 -19.94
CA ARG A 38 7.64 3.72 -20.42
C ARG A 38 6.54 3.58 -19.36
N PRO A 39 5.71 4.62 -19.14
CA PRO A 39 4.70 4.60 -18.09
C PRO A 39 3.64 3.54 -18.40
N VAL A 40 3.48 2.59 -17.47
CA VAL A 40 2.48 1.50 -17.58
C VAL A 40 1.20 1.91 -16.87
N TYR A 41 1.30 2.61 -15.75
CA TYR A 41 0.15 3.05 -14.98
C TYR A 41 -0.22 4.51 -15.30
N ALA A 42 -1.50 4.85 -15.28
CA ALA A 42 -1.95 6.25 -15.36
C ALA A 42 -1.33 7.10 -14.24
N SER A 43 -1.12 6.50 -13.07
CA SER A 43 -0.42 7.13 -11.95
C SER A 43 1.07 7.37 -12.21
N ASP A 44 1.70 6.68 -13.17
CA ASP A 44 3.08 6.97 -13.59
C ASP A 44 3.07 8.20 -14.49
N GLN A 45 2.15 8.27 -15.45
CA GLN A 45 2.00 9.45 -16.33
C GLN A 45 1.85 10.74 -15.50
N LEU A 46 1.00 10.71 -14.46
CA LEU A 46 0.83 11.86 -13.56
C LEU A 46 2.11 12.19 -12.78
N VAL A 47 2.85 11.20 -12.28
CA VAL A 47 4.15 11.45 -11.61
C VAL A 47 5.14 12.09 -12.56
N CYS A 48 5.21 11.60 -13.79
CA CYS A 48 6.22 12.02 -14.73
C CYS A 48 5.95 13.44 -15.28
N SER A 49 4.71 13.92 -15.19
CA SER A 49 4.29 15.25 -15.63
C SER A 49 4.15 16.27 -14.49
N ASP A 50 4.09 15.83 -13.23
CA ASP A 50 4.01 16.71 -12.06
C ASP A 50 5.36 16.79 -11.32
N ALA A 51 5.91 17.99 -11.22
CA ALA A 51 7.25 18.20 -10.65
C ALA A 51 7.38 17.81 -9.17
N GLU A 52 6.33 18.03 -8.36
CA GLU A 52 6.36 17.68 -6.94
C GLU A 52 6.28 16.17 -6.75
N LEU A 53 5.36 15.51 -7.47
CA LEU A 53 5.26 14.06 -7.44
C LEU A 53 6.53 13.39 -7.98
N ARG A 54 7.16 13.98 -9.00
CA ARG A 54 8.43 13.48 -9.52
C ARG A 54 9.55 13.55 -8.48
N SER A 55 9.65 14.67 -7.76
CA SER A 55 10.63 14.84 -6.68
C SER A 55 10.44 13.81 -5.56
N LEU A 56 9.18 13.49 -5.21
CA LEU A 56 8.85 12.44 -4.25
C LEU A 56 9.27 11.04 -4.75
N ASP A 57 9.02 10.72 -6.02
CA ASP A 57 9.42 9.45 -6.62
C ASP A 57 10.95 9.29 -6.68
N ASP A 58 11.67 10.34 -7.09
CA ASP A 58 13.13 10.34 -7.14
C ASP A 58 13.74 10.17 -5.72
N ARG A 59 13.15 10.81 -4.70
CA ARG A 59 13.55 10.61 -3.30
C ARG A 59 13.30 9.17 -2.84
N LEU A 60 12.16 8.60 -3.18
CA LEU A 60 11.86 7.20 -2.89
C LEU A 60 12.88 6.26 -3.56
N ALA A 61 13.20 6.49 -4.84
CA ALA A 61 14.18 5.71 -5.59
C ALA A 61 15.56 5.74 -4.90
N LEU A 62 16.01 6.92 -4.47
CA LEU A 62 17.26 7.08 -3.73
C LEU A 62 17.25 6.32 -2.40
N LEU A 63 16.14 6.39 -1.65
CA LEU A 63 16.01 5.67 -0.38
C LEU A 63 16.03 4.16 -0.57
N LEU A 64 15.36 3.62 -1.60
CA LEU A 64 15.37 2.20 -1.92
C LEU A 64 16.76 1.73 -2.35
N LYS A 65 17.49 2.55 -3.11
CA LYS A 65 18.89 2.28 -3.47
C LYS A 65 19.79 2.21 -2.23
N ASN A 66 19.59 3.10 -1.26
CA ASN A 66 20.38 3.15 -0.04
C ASN A 66 19.96 2.09 0.99
N LYS A 67 18.73 1.58 0.92
CA LYS A 67 18.18 0.54 1.80
C LYS A 67 17.62 -0.63 0.98
N PRO A 68 18.47 -1.36 0.23
CA PRO A 68 18.02 -2.39 -0.72
C PRO A 68 17.25 -3.52 -0.03
N MET A 69 17.54 -3.79 1.23
CA MET A 69 16.79 -4.77 2.03
C MET A 69 15.31 -4.39 2.17
N LEU A 70 14.94 -3.11 2.23
CA LEU A 70 13.53 -2.71 2.30
C LEU A 70 12.81 -2.76 0.94
N ALA A 71 13.57 -2.73 -0.17
CA ALA A 71 13.03 -2.96 -1.50
C ALA A 71 12.72 -4.45 -1.73
N GLN A 72 13.61 -5.34 -1.26
CA GLN A 72 13.58 -6.77 -1.56
C GLN A 72 12.82 -7.60 -0.51
N ARG A 73 12.69 -7.11 0.71
CA ARG A 73 12.10 -7.88 1.81
C ARG A 73 10.58 -7.98 1.66
N SER A 74 10.07 -9.18 1.94
CA SER A 74 8.64 -9.40 2.11
C SER A 74 8.08 -8.47 3.19
N GLY A 75 6.84 -8.01 2.99
CA GLY A 75 6.15 -7.18 3.97
C GLY A 75 6.03 -7.86 5.33
N SER A 76 5.68 -7.08 6.34
CA SER A 76 5.37 -7.58 7.69
C SER A 76 4.07 -6.96 8.19
N ASP A 77 3.64 -7.32 9.40
CA ASP A 77 2.51 -6.65 10.06
C ASP A 77 2.69 -5.12 10.14
N PHE A 78 3.93 -4.62 10.13
CA PHE A 78 4.27 -3.22 10.41
C PHE A 78 4.76 -2.42 9.19
N TYR A 79 4.93 -3.05 8.03
CA TYR A 79 5.21 -2.33 6.79
C TYR A 79 4.83 -3.18 5.58
N GLU A 80 4.41 -2.49 4.52
CA GLU A 80 4.05 -3.10 3.25
C GLU A 80 5.29 -3.48 2.43
N ALA A 81 5.24 -4.58 1.68
CA ALA A 81 6.28 -4.89 0.70
C ALA A 81 6.31 -3.80 -0.40
N GLN A 82 7.49 -3.47 -0.94
CA GLN A 82 7.60 -2.44 -1.99
C GLN A 82 6.71 -2.71 -3.23
N PRO A 83 6.64 -3.93 -3.79
CA PRO A 83 5.79 -4.19 -4.95
C PRO A 83 4.30 -4.09 -4.62
N ALA A 84 3.89 -4.47 -3.41
CA ALA A 84 2.51 -4.35 -2.95
C ALA A 84 2.11 -2.88 -2.76
N TRP A 85 2.99 -2.09 -2.14
CA TRP A 85 2.81 -0.65 -2.03
C TRP A 85 2.69 0.02 -3.38
N PHE A 86 3.57 -0.31 -4.34
CA PHE A 86 3.54 0.29 -5.68
C PHE A 86 2.21 0.02 -6.41
N LYS A 87 1.70 -1.22 -6.32
CA LYS A 87 0.39 -1.59 -6.86
C LYS A 87 -0.73 -0.80 -6.19
N ARG A 88 -0.75 -0.72 -4.86
CA ARG A 88 -1.78 0.02 -4.10
C ARG A 88 -1.76 1.50 -4.40
N ARG A 89 -0.57 2.11 -4.45
CA ARG A 89 -0.34 3.51 -4.86
C ARG A 89 -0.87 3.76 -6.27
N SER A 90 -0.68 2.82 -7.19
CA SER A 90 -1.17 2.95 -8.55
C SER A 90 -2.70 3.02 -8.66
N MET A 91 -3.42 2.45 -7.69
CA MET A 91 -4.89 2.53 -7.58
C MET A 91 -5.40 3.94 -7.24
N CYS A 92 -4.53 4.89 -6.87
CA CYS A 92 -4.91 6.29 -6.75
C CYS A 92 -5.48 6.88 -8.05
N ALA A 93 -5.19 6.27 -9.22
CA ALA A 93 -5.79 6.64 -10.50
C ALA A 93 -7.33 6.52 -10.52
N MET A 94 -7.91 5.75 -9.59
CA MET A 94 -9.37 5.59 -9.47
C MET A 94 -10.01 6.57 -8.49
N GLN A 95 -9.21 7.42 -7.84
CA GLN A 95 -9.69 8.40 -6.87
C GLN A 95 -9.94 9.74 -7.55
N VAL A 96 -10.96 10.48 -7.09
CA VAL A 96 -11.26 11.82 -7.59
C VAL A 96 -10.06 12.75 -7.38
N GLU A 97 -9.42 12.63 -6.22
CA GLU A 97 -8.24 13.40 -5.85
C GLU A 97 -6.95 12.62 -6.15
N HIS A 98 -6.79 12.15 -7.40
CA HIS A 98 -5.66 11.34 -7.87
C HIS A 98 -4.30 11.89 -7.41
N ARG A 99 -4.02 13.17 -7.65
CA ARG A 99 -2.77 13.83 -7.25
C ARG A 99 -2.54 13.80 -5.73
N ALA A 100 -3.55 14.14 -4.93
CA ALA A 100 -3.43 14.20 -3.47
C ALA A 100 -3.30 12.79 -2.85
N CYS A 101 -3.95 11.79 -3.45
CA CYS A 101 -3.76 10.39 -3.09
C CYS A 101 -2.30 9.96 -3.33
N LEU A 102 -1.72 10.33 -4.46
CA LEU A 102 -0.33 10.00 -4.78
C LEU A 102 0.69 10.67 -3.87
N ALA A 103 0.52 11.96 -3.60
CA ALA A 103 1.41 12.69 -2.69
C ALA A 103 1.44 12.02 -1.31
N ALA A 104 0.26 11.75 -0.74
CA ALA A 104 0.14 11.07 0.55
C ALA A 104 0.74 9.64 0.53
N ALA A 105 0.57 8.90 -0.57
CA ALA A 105 1.16 7.57 -0.72
C ALA A 105 2.69 7.60 -0.69
N TYR A 106 3.30 8.55 -1.39
CA TYR A 106 4.75 8.73 -1.37
C TYR A 106 5.26 9.20 -0.01
N GLU A 107 4.62 10.19 0.60
CA GLU A 107 5.01 10.72 1.91
C GLU A 107 5.00 9.65 2.99
N GLU A 108 3.95 8.82 3.03
CA GLU A 108 3.88 7.67 3.93
C GLU A 108 5.06 6.72 3.67
N ARG A 109 5.29 6.35 2.41
CA ARG A 109 6.30 5.35 2.05
C ARG A 109 7.72 5.80 2.36
N ILE A 110 8.03 7.05 1.98
CA ILE A 110 9.30 7.70 2.29
C ILE A 110 9.50 7.68 3.79
N ARG A 111 8.49 8.08 4.57
CA ARG A 111 8.62 8.11 6.03
C ARG A 111 8.88 6.73 6.62
N VAL A 112 8.19 5.70 6.13
CA VAL A 112 8.41 4.30 6.55
C VAL A 112 9.84 3.87 6.24
N ILE A 113 10.31 4.07 5.01
CA ILE A 113 11.65 3.63 4.59
C ILE A 113 12.75 4.39 5.35
N GLU A 114 12.55 5.67 5.66
CA GLU A 114 13.53 6.47 6.40
C GLU A 114 13.83 5.92 7.78
N VAL A 115 12.81 5.42 8.49
CA VAL A 115 12.94 5.11 9.92
C VAL A 115 12.94 3.61 10.21
N VAL A 116 12.36 2.75 9.37
CA VAL A 116 12.41 1.31 9.62
C VAL A 116 13.87 0.82 9.62
N GLY A 117 14.21 0.00 10.60
CA GLY A 117 15.56 -0.51 10.84
C GLY A 117 16.51 0.48 11.54
N THR A 118 16.06 1.70 11.85
CA THR A 118 16.84 2.63 12.69
C THR A 118 16.52 2.42 14.16
N ASN A 119 17.32 3.02 15.05
CA ASN A 119 17.00 3.01 16.48
C ASN A 119 15.92 4.04 16.82
N ALA A 120 15.07 3.73 17.79
CA ALA A 120 14.06 4.63 18.30
C ALA A 120 14.71 5.81 19.06
N PRO A 121 14.11 7.01 18.99
CA PRO A 121 14.66 8.19 19.65
C PRO A 121 14.59 8.06 21.18
N VAL A 122 15.72 8.34 21.82
CA VAL A 122 15.92 8.20 23.28
C VAL A 122 14.97 9.09 24.10
N GLN A 123 14.53 10.22 23.56
CA GLN A 123 13.77 11.24 24.30
C GLN A 123 12.27 10.95 24.46
N SER A 124 11.77 9.87 23.87
CA SER A 124 10.33 9.58 23.88
C SER A 124 9.98 8.65 25.03
N ARG A 125 8.94 8.98 25.82
CA ARG A 125 8.43 8.12 26.91
C ARG A 125 7.87 6.83 26.30
N PRO A 126 8.63 5.71 26.34
CA PRO A 126 8.23 4.50 25.66
C PRO A 126 7.02 3.86 26.33
N LYS A 127 6.10 3.31 25.55
CA LYS A 127 5.01 2.49 26.08
C LYS A 127 5.16 1.06 25.64
N ARG A 128 5.40 0.17 26.59
CA ARG A 128 5.50 -1.26 26.31
C ARG A 128 4.11 -1.83 26.01
N CYS A 129 3.97 -2.51 24.87
CA CYS A 129 2.76 -3.24 24.52
C CYS A 129 3.03 -4.72 24.34
N LYS A 130 2.03 -5.54 24.69
CA LYS A 130 1.91 -6.91 24.22
C LYS A 130 0.84 -6.95 23.14
N LEU A 131 1.22 -7.30 21.91
CA LEU A 131 0.30 -7.39 20.78
C LEU A 131 -0.19 -8.83 20.62
N GLY A 132 -1.45 -9.08 20.95
CA GLY A 132 -2.11 -10.38 20.71
C GLY A 132 -1.28 -11.56 21.22
N LYS A 133 -0.95 -12.50 20.32
CA LYS A 133 -0.14 -13.70 20.60
C LYS A 133 1.37 -13.50 20.38
N ARG A 134 1.86 -12.29 20.09
CA ARG A 134 3.32 -12.09 19.92
C ARG A 134 4.03 -12.34 21.25
N PRO A 135 5.10 -13.17 21.25
CA PRO A 135 5.89 -13.40 22.45
C PRO A 135 6.66 -12.14 22.86
N ASP A 136 7.10 -11.35 21.88
CA ASP A 136 7.91 -10.16 22.10
C ASP A 136 7.04 -8.94 22.38
N ALA A 137 7.40 -8.23 23.45
CA ALA A 137 6.86 -6.91 23.70
C ALA A 137 7.40 -5.91 22.68
N ILE A 138 6.51 -5.09 22.14
CA ILE A 138 6.89 -3.92 21.35
C ILE A 138 6.85 -2.66 22.21
N THR A 139 7.43 -1.59 21.70
CA THR A 139 7.39 -0.28 22.34
C THR A 139 6.81 0.76 21.39
N LEU A 140 5.87 1.56 21.87
CA LEU A 140 5.33 2.69 21.13
C LEU A 140 6.01 3.99 21.55
N PHE A 141 6.42 4.76 20.56
CA PHE A 141 7.02 6.08 20.73
C PHE A 141 6.22 7.12 19.94
N LYS A 142 5.50 7.99 20.64
CA LYS A 142 4.78 9.10 20.00
C LYS A 142 5.80 10.08 19.41
N GLN A 143 5.69 10.36 18.11
CA GLN A 143 6.59 11.29 17.41
C GLN A 143 5.88 12.59 17.09
N ARG A 144 4.68 12.48 16.54
CA ARG A 144 3.81 13.61 16.19
C ARG A 144 2.41 13.35 16.73
N GLU A 145 1.50 14.29 16.50
CA GLU A 145 0.11 14.14 16.92
C GLU A 145 -0.57 12.94 16.26
N ASN A 146 -0.33 12.73 14.97
CA ASN A 146 -0.90 11.69 14.12
C ASN A 146 0.07 10.55 13.80
N GLU A 147 1.17 10.39 14.55
CA GLU A 147 2.22 9.43 14.24
C GLU A 147 2.88 8.80 15.47
N VAL A 148 3.02 7.47 15.42
CA VAL A 148 3.67 6.65 16.44
C VAL A 148 4.65 5.69 15.78
N PHE A 149 5.87 5.63 16.30
CA PHE A 149 6.81 4.57 15.95
C PHE A 149 6.58 3.32 16.78
N ILE A 150 6.71 2.16 16.15
CA ILE A 150 6.68 0.85 16.78
C ILE A 150 8.09 0.28 16.76
N ALA A 151 8.63 -0.05 17.92
CA ALA A 151 9.98 -0.59 18.06
C ALA A 151 10.00 -1.97 18.72
N SER A 152 11.05 -2.74 18.42
CA SER A 152 11.36 -4.00 19.08
C SER A 152 11.89 -3.79 20.51
N ALA A 153 12.06 -4.89 21.25
CA ALA A 153 12.72 -4.87 22.56
C ALA A 153 14.18 -4.38 22.50
N ARG A 154 14.82 -4.43 21.32
CA ARG A 154 16.18 -3.92 21.07
C ARG A 154 16.20 -2.45 20.63
N ASN A 155 15.06 -1.77 20.73
CA ASN A 155 14.89 -0.38 20.34
C ASN A 155 15.04 -0.11 18.83
N GLU A 156 14.96 -1.14 17.98
CA GLU A 156 14.93 -0.99 16.52
C GLU A 156 13.49 -0.69 16.06
N ILE A 157 13.30 0.29 15.19
CA ILE A 157 12.00 0.64 14.62
C ILE A 157 11.55 -0.42 13.61
N LEU A 158 10.39 -1.02 13.87
CA LEU A 158 9.75 -2.03 13.04
C LEU A 158 8.74 -1.43 12.06
N GLY A 159 8.16 -0.26 12.38
CA GLY A 159 7.18 0.41 11.53
C GLY A 159 6.70 1.75 12.07
N VAL A 160 5.95 2.46 11.24
CA VAL A 160 5.36 3.77 11.54
C VAL A 160 3.86 3.67 11.41
N ALA A 161 3.15 3.85 12.51
CA ALA A 161 1.69 3.89 12.51
C ALA A 161 1.23 5.34 12.39
N GLN A 162 0.33 5.61 11.45
CA GLN A 162 -0.24 6.95 11.24
C GLN A 162 -1.77 6.94 11.38
N MET A 163 -2.33 8.02 11.93
CA MET A 163 -3.78 8.23 11.85
C MET A 163 -4.15 8.62 10.42
N PRO A 164 -5.22 8.04 9.83
CA PRO A 164 -5.70 8.48 8.52
C PRO A 164 -6.02 9.97 8.51
N LEU A 165 -5.61 10.65 7.44
CA LEU A 165 -5.96 12.04 7.21
C LEU A 165 -7.27 12.10 6.41
N ASN A 166 -8.13 13.07 6.73
CA ASN A 166 -9.40 13.25 6.03
C ASN A 166 -9.25 14.03 4.71
N THR A 167 -8.04 14.47 4.38
CA THR A 167 -7.73 15.33 3.23
C THR A 167 -7.31 14.56 1.98
N THR A 168 -7.23 13.23 2.06
CA THR A 168 -6.77 12.37 0.98
C THR A 168 -7.46 11.01 1.04
N SER A 169 -7.68 10.40 -0.11
CA SER A 169 -8.24 9.05 -0.23
C SER A 169 -7.21 7.95 0.07
N TRP A 170 -5.93 8.32 0.25
CA TRP A 170 -4.90 7.39 0.67
C TRP A 170 -5.06 6.99 2.15
N GLN A 171 -5.01 5.69 2.40
CA GLN A 171 -4.99 5.14 3.76
C GLN A 171 -3.58 4.62 4.09
N PRO A 172 -2.97 5.04 5.22
CA PRO A 172 -1.70 4.48 5.64
C PRO A 172 -1.76 2.96 5.78
N PHE A 173 -0.69 2.26 5.40
CA PHE A 173 -0.59 0.82 5.55
C PHE A 173 -0.77 0.42 7.00
N LEU A 174 -0.01 1.06 7.89
CA LEU A 174 -0.05 0.83 9.33
C LEU A 174 -0.73 2.02 10.01
N ARG A 175 -1.79 1.72 10.74
CA ARG A 175 -2.67 2.70 11.37
C ARG A 175 -2.69 2.52 12.86
N TYR A 176 -2.96 3.62 13.56
CA TYR A 176 -3.38 3.56 14.94
C TYR A 176 -4.61 4.41 15.18
N SER A 177 -5.39 4.00 16.17
CA SER A 177 -6.46 4.82 16.74
C SER A 177 -6.37 4.78 18.26
N THR A 178 -6.82 5.86 18.90
CA THR A 178 -6.88 5.96 20.36
C THR A 178 -8.32 5.74 20.81
N MET A 179 -8.55 4.77 21.70
CA MET A 179 -9.85 4.49 22.30
C MET A 179 -9.71 4.46 23.82
N ARG A 180 -10.21 5.50 24.50
CA ARG A 180 -9.99 5.72 25.94
C ARG A 180 -8.49 5.62 26.28
N SER A 181 -8.14 4.82 27.29
CA SER A 181 -6.78 4.46 27.65
C SER A 181 -6.27 3.28 26.81
N SER A 182 -6.46 3.26 25.49
CA SER A 182 -5.89 2.23 24.61
C SER A 182 -5.50 2.76 23.24
N VAL A 183 -4.43 2.21 22.68
CA VAL A 183 -4.03 2.40 21.28
C VAL A 183 -4.33 1.11 20.54
N LEU A 184 -5.17 1.16 19.52
CA LEU A 184 -5.41 0.05 18.61
C LEU A 184 -4.46 0.18 17.42
N LEU A 185 -3.79 -0.90 17.06
CA LEU A 185 -2.95 -0.99 15.88
C LEU A 185 -3.62 -1.90 14.86
N SER A 186 -3.67 -1.45 13.62
CA SER A 186 -4.15 -2.24 12.49
C SER A 186 -3.31 -1.94 11.26
N ASN A 187 -3.25 -2.88 10.34
CA ASN A 187 -2.79 -2.59 8.98
C ASN A 187 -4.00 -2.58 8.01
N ILE A 188 -3.76 -2.62 6.70
CA ILE A 188 -4.82 -2.69 5.69
C ILE A 188 -5.55 -4.04 5.66
N SER A 189 -4.91 -5.11 6.13
CA SER A 189 -5.42 -6.48 6.05
C SER A 189 -6.14 -6.92 7.32
N ASN A 190 -5.64 -6.52 8.49
CA ASN A 190 -6.15 -7.00 9.77
C ASN A 190 -5.86 -6.05 10.94
N SER A 191 -6.54 -6.32 12.06
CA SER A 191 -6.17 -5.78 13.37
C SER A 191 -4.91 -6.49 13.88
N ILE A 192 -3.90 -5.72 14.28
CA ILE A 192 -2.63 -6.25 14.80
C ILE A 192 -2.74 -6.47 16.31
N GLY A 193 -3.38 -5.54 17.02
CA GLY A 193 -3.61 -5.68 18.44
C GLY A 193 -3.94 -4.38 19.17
N LYS A 194 -4.12 -4.53 20.48
CA LYS A 194 -4.48 -3.43 21.39
C LYS A 194 -3.36 -3.23 22.41
N CYS A 195 -2.81 -2.02 22.44
CA CYS A 195 -1.99 -1.51 23.52
C CYS A 195 -2.89 -0.82 24.55
N ARG A 196 -2.66 -1.02 25.86
CA ARG A 196 -3.19 -0.07 26.84
C ARG A 196 -2.41 1.24 26.71
N ALA A 197 -3.13 2.35 26.61
CA ALA A 197 -2.58 3.68 26.79
C ALA A 197 -2.22 3.86 28.27
N PRO A 198 -1.30 4.77 28.57
CA PRO A 198 -0.83 5.00 29.91
C PRO A 198 -1.96 5.64 30.71
N ASN A 199 -1.96 5.41 32.02
CA ASN A 199 -2.53 6.37 32.95
C ASN A 199 -1.66 7.64 32.94
#